data_AF-A0A0A2VE38-F1
#
_entry.id   AF-A0A0A2VE38-F1
#
_cell.length_a   1.000
_cell.length_b   1.000
_cell.length_c   1.000
_cell.angle_alpha   90.00
_cell.angle_beta   90.00
_cell.angle_gamma   90.00
#
_symmetry.space_group_name_H-M   'P 1'
#
loop_
_entity.id
_entity.type
_entity.pdbx_description
1 polymer ?
#
loop_
_entity_poly.entity_id
_entity_poly.type
_entity_poly.pdbx_seq_one_letter_code
_entity_poly.pdbx_strand_id
1 'polypeptide(L)' 'MYSFKYITIVALAALGVQACRPTEYQCGNRGGAPGPDGAIYVCDAAGQWQFQAQCGGAKCCRITGSNVNCIC' A
#
# COMPACT_ATOMS: atom_id res chain seq x y z
N MET A 1 15.93 -2.16 51.64
CA MET A 1 14.79 -2.18 50.70
C MET A 1 15.11 -1.26 49.54
N TYR A 2 15.74 -1.72 48.45
CA TYR A 2 15.90 -0.93 47.22
C TYR A 2 15.96 -1.87 46.01
N SER A 3 14.78 -2.33 45.57
CA SER A 3 14.65 -3.06 44.31
C SER A 3 14.69 -2.06 43.17
N PHE A 4 15.85 -1.90 42.54
CA PHE A 4 15.98 -1.20 41.27
C PHE A 4 15.23 -2.00 40.20
N LYS A 5 13.98 -1.58 40.00
CA LYS A 5 13.06 -2.10 39.00
C LYS A 5 13.53 -1.53 37.66
N TYR A 6 14.45 -2.24 37.00
CA TYR A 6 14.92 -1.92 35.66
C TYR A 6 13.73 -2.05 34.69
N ILE A 7 13.15 -0.92 34.31
CA ILE A 7 12.18 -0.84 33.22
C ILE A 7 13.03 -0.71 31.95
N THR A 8 13.31 -1.83 31.30
CA THR A 8 13.84 -1.85 29.94
C THR A 8 12.74 -1.36 29.00
N ILE A 9 12.92 -0.14 28.50
CA ILE A 9 12.05 0.46 27.49
C ILE A 9 12.30 -0.30 26.20
N VAL A 10 11.35 -1.17 25.81
CA VAL A 10 11.38 -1.82 24.50
C VAL A 10 11.02 -0.75 23.47
N ALA A 11 12.03 -0.12 22.88
CA ALA A 11 11.86 0.71 21.71
C ALA A 11 11.54 -0.20 20.52
N LEU A 12 10.25 -0.46 20.27
CA LEU A 12 9.82 -1.02 19.00
C LEU A 12 10.13 0.01 17.91
N ALA A 13 11.23 -0.20 17.20
CA ALA A 13 11.46 0.43 15.91
C ALA A 13 10.38 -0.10 14.95
N ALA A 14 9.26 0.62 14.85
CA ALA A 14 8.38 0.52 13.70
C ALA A 14 9.16 1.07 12.50
N LEU A 15 10.03 0.24 11.92
CA LEU A 15 10.49 0.45 10.56
C LEU A 15 9.21 0.51 9.73
N GLY A 16 8.82 1.71 9.32
CA GLY A 16 7.65 1.95 8.50
C GLY A 16 7.74 1.06 7.27
N VAL A 17 7.03 -0.07 7.31
CA VAL A 17 6.73 -0.86 6.13
C VAL A 17 5.87 0.03 5.26
N GLN A 18 6.52 0.71 4.32
CA GLN A 18 5.83 1.35 3.23
C GLN A 18 5.08 0.24 2.49
N ALA A 19 3.76 0.34 2.38
CA ALA A 19 2.96 -0.68 1.71
C ALA A 19 3.25 -0.72 0.20
N CYS A 20 3.84 0.35 -0.32
CA CYS A 20 4.14 0.58 -1.72
C CYS A 20 5.20 1.66 -1.91
N ARG A 21 5.73 1.81 -3.13
CA ARG A 21 6.67 2.89 -3.47
C ARG A 21 5.93 4.11 -3.98
N PRO A 22 6.29 5.35 -3.60
CA PRO A 22 5.65 6.55 -4.11
C PRO A 22 5.58 6.55 -5.64
N THR A 23 4.46 6.99 -6.21
CA THR A 23 4.16 7.00 -7.66
C THR A 23 3.97 5.63 -8.32
N GLU A 24 4.02 4.54 -7.54
CA GLU A 24 3.64 3.22 -8.01
C GLU A 24 2.13 3.13 -8.20
N TYR A 25 1.70 2.40 -9.23
CA TYR A 25 0.30 2.13 -9.49
C TYR A 25 0.02 0.64 -9.39
N GLN A 26 -1.12 0.29 -8.82
CA GLN A 26 -1.52 -1.10 -8.70
C GLN A 26 -3.03 -1.27 -8.80
N CYS A 27 -3.44 -2.42 -9.33
CA CYS A 27 -4.85 -2.80 -9.36
C CYS A 27 -5.27 -3.31 -7.98
N GLY A 28 -6.50 -3.00 -7.55
CA GLY A 28 -7.07 -3.53 -6.32
C GLY A 28 -7.00 -5.05 -6.26
N ASN A 29 -6.76 -5.59 -5.06
CA ASN A 29 -6.51 -7.00 -4.77
C ASN A 29 -5.27 -7.60 -5.47
N ARG A 30 -4.39 -6.78 -6.04
CA ARG A 30 -3.11 -7.22 -6.62
C ARG A 30 -1.94 -6.49 -5.99
N GLY A 31 -0.78 -7.14 -5.91
CA GLY A 31 0.47 -6.50 -5.47
C GLY A 31 0.41 -5.82 -4.10
N GLY A 32 -0.54 -6.18 -3.23
CA GLY A 32 -0.72 -5.57 -1.91
C GLY A 32 -1.67 -4.35 -1.86
N ALA A 33 -2.23 -3.90 -2.99
CA ALA A 33 -3.21 -2.82 -2.99
C ALA A 33 -4.56 -3.29 -2.42
N PRO A 34 -5.12 -2.60 -1.41
CA PRO A 34 -6.39 -2.98 -0.79
C PRO A 34 -7.56 -2.58 -1.68
N GLY A 35 -8.58 -3.41 -1.81
CA GLY A 35 -9.84 -3.03 -2.47
C GLY A 35 -10.22 -3.89 -3.66
N PRO A 36 -11.41 -3.69 -4.24
CA PRO A 36 -12.01 -4.59 -5.22
C PRO A 36 -11.22 -4.67 -6.52
N ASP A 37 -11.31 -5.82 -7.19
CA ASP A 37 -10.69 -6.02 -8.50
C ASP A 37 -11.21 -5.02 -9.54
N GLY A 38 -10.27 -4.44 -10.29
CA GLY A 38 -10.57 -3.36 -11.24
C GLY A 38 -10.26 -1.97 -10.70
N ALA A 39 -10.10 -1.82 -9.37
CA ALA A 39 -9.79 -0.53 -8.79
C ALA A 39 -8.34 -0.16 -9.08
N ILE A 40 -8.07 1.12 -9.27
CA ILE A 40 -6.74 1.68 -9.49
C ILE A 40 -6.35 2.40 -8.21
N TYR A 41 -5.21 1.99 -7.66
CA TYR A 41 -4.56 2.64 -6.54
C TYR A 41 -3.25 3.26 -6.99
N VAL A 42 -2.95 4.45 -6.46
CA VAL A 42 -1.66 5.12 -6.59
C VAL A 42 -1.04 5.22 -5.21
N CYS A 43 0.25 4.92 -5.11
CA CYS A 43 0.97 5.08 -3.86
C CYS A 43 1.38 6.54 -3.65
N ASP A 44 1.01 7.11 -2.51
CA ASP A 44 1.42 8.45 -2.14
C ASP A 44 2.87 8.51 -1.62
N ALA A 45 3.34 9.72 -1.32
CA ALA A 45 4.69 9.95 -0.79
C ALA A 45 4.90 9.36 0.62
N ALA A 46 3.82 9.03 1.34
CA ALA A 46 3.87 8.38 2.64
C ALA A 46 3.91 6.84 2.53
N GLY A 47 3.88 6.28 1.31
CA GLY A 47 3.87 4.84 1.10
C GLY A 47 2.51 4.20 1.37
N GLN A 48 1.43 4.96 1.21
CA GLN A 48 0.05 4.48 1.37
C GLN A 48 -0.68 4.42 0.04
N TRP A 49 -1.48 3.37 -0.14
CA TRP A 49 -2.33 3.19 -1.31
C TRP A 49 -3.53 4.14 -1.26
N GLN A 50 -3.60 5.04 -2.24
CA GLN A 50 -4.70 5.96 -2.43
C GLN A 50 -5.55 5.51 -3.61
N PHE A 51 -6.86 5.41 -3.39
CA PHE A 51 -7.79 5.10 -4.47
C PHE A 51 -7.80 6.24 -5.49
N GLN A 52 -7.70 5.89 -6.77
CA GLN A 52 -7.71 6.84 -7.88
C GLN A 52 -8.96 6.70 -8.74
N ALA A 53 -9.23 5.49 -9.22
CA ALA A 53 -10.36 5.21 -10.11
C ALA A 53 -10.80 3.76 -10.00
N GLN A 54 -11.98 3.44 -10.51
CA GLN A 54 -12.49 2.06 -10.60
C GLN A 54 -12.72 1.74 -12.07
N CYS A 55 -11.98 0.77 -12.62
CA CYS A 55 -12.29 0.25 -13.93
C CYS A 55 -13.58 -0.58 -13.87
N GLY A 56 -14.30 -0.71 -14.99
CA GLY A 56 -15.59 -1.42 -15.05
C GLY A 56 -15.58 -2.92 -14.73
N GLY A 57 -14.47 -3.46 -14.18
CA GLY A 57 -14.37 -4.83 -13.68
C GLY A 57 -12.93 -5.33 -13.51
N ALA A 58 -12.80 -6.51 -12.90
CA ALA A 58 -11.52 -7.17 -12.59
C ALA A 58 -10.57 -7.34 -13.78
N LYS A 59 -11.14 -7.56 -14.98
CA LYS A 59 -10.36 -7.78 -16.22
C LYS A 59 -9.91 -6.48 -16.88
N CYS A 60 -10.48 -5.35 -16.46
CA CYS A 60 -10.28 -4.07 -17.10
C CYS A 60 -9.06 -3.31 -16.57
N CYS A 61 -8.59 -3.58 -15.34
CA CYS A 61 -7.39 -2.94 -14.82
C CYS A 61 -6.12 -3.63 -15.35
N ARG A 62 -5.31 -2.91 -16.13
CA ARG A 62 -4.06 -3.38 -16.74
C ARG A 62 -2.91 -2.45 -16.36
N ILE A 63 -1.85 -3.05 -15.81
CA ILE A 63 -0.59 -2.35 -15.54
C ILE A 63 0.33 -2.57 -16.72
N THR A 64 0.91 -1.50 -17.24
CA THR A 64 1.83 -1.53 -18.39
C THR A 64 3.02 -0.64 -18.07
N GLY A 65 4.12 -1.27 -17.65
CA GLY A 65 5.26 -0.57 -17.09
C GLY A 65 4.87 0.20 -15.83
N SER A 66 5.12 1.50 -15.83
CA SER A 66 4.77 2.42 -14.72
C SER A 66 3.38 3.05 -14.87
N ASN A 67 2.57 2.62 -15.83
CA ASN A 67 1.21 3.15 -16.05
C ASN A 67 0.16 2.10 -15.71
N VAL A 68 -1.02 2.58 -15.34
CA VAL A 68 -2.22 1.78 -15.14
C VAL A 68 -3.33 2.31 -16.04
N ASN A 69 -3.99 1.41 -16.77
CA ASN A 69 -5.02 1.74 -17.73
C ASN A 69 -6.25 0.88 -17.50
N CYS A 70 -7.42 1.46 -17.75
CA CYS A 70 -8.68 0.72 -17.82
C CYS A 70 -8.91 0.24 -19.26
N ILE A 71 -8.43 -0.97 -19.58
CA ILE A 71 -8.58 -1.61 -20.89
C ILE A 71 -9.34 -2.92 -20.71
N CYS A 72 -10.55 -2.95 -21.24
CA CYS A 72 -11.33 -4.14 -21.58
C CYS A 72 -11.64 -4.06 -23.09
#